data_AF-A0A4C1ST04-F1
#
_entry.id   AF-A0A4C1ST04-F1
#
_cell.length_a   1.000
_cell.length_b   1.000
_cell.length_c   1.000
_cell.angle_alpha   90.00
_cell.angle_beta   90.00
_cell.angle_gamma   90.00
#
_symmetry.space_group_name_H-M   'P 1'
#
loop_
_entity.id
_entity.type
_entity.pdbx_description
1 polymer ?
#
loop_
_entity_poly.entity_id
_entity_poly.type
_entity_poly.pdbx_seq_one_letter_code
_entity_poly.pdbx_strand_id
1 'polypeptide(L)'
;MMGEDPETFTQEDVDNAIQYLFPSGVYDKKARPIMKRPEEIFPARKAAEFDETGRPFHSMFYTGNPNMFKLLYDIVEELNKLYDLEERMMRRGQKPDSNLKVSHK
;
A
#
# COMPACT_ATOMS: atom_id res chain seq x y z
N MET A 1 -4.27 11.72 34.25
CA MET A 1 -3.85 10.45 34.89
C MET A 1 -2.32 10.38 34.99
N MET A 2 -1.57 10.67 33.92
CA MET A 2 -0.09 10.66 33.95
C MET A 2 0.58 12.03 34.21
N GLY A 3 -0.16 13.14 34.13
CA GLY A 3 0.38 14.48 34.43
C GLY A 3 1.18 15.13 33.29
N GLU A 4 1.29 14.46 32.15
CA GLU A 4 1.95 14.96 30.93
C GLU A 4 1.05 15.90 30.11
N ASP A 5 1.67 16.72 29.26
CA ASP A 5 1.00 17.67 28.37
C ASP A 5 0.37 16.94 27.16
N PRO A 6 -0.95 17.09 26.89
CA PRO A 6 -1.64 16.37 25.82
C PRO A 6 -1.16 16.70 24.42
N GLU A 7 -0.68 17.92 24.15
CA GLU A 7 -0.28 18.34 22.80
C GLU A 7 1.06 17.76 22.36
N THR A 8 1.90 17.39 23.33
CA THR A 8 3.23 16.80 23.10
C THR A 8 3.26 15.30 23.36
N PHE A 9 2.12 14.69 23.69
CA PHE A 9 2.02 13.29 24.08
C PHE A 9 2.17 12.35 22.88
N THR A 10 3.23 11.53 22.88
CA THR A 10 3.54 10.62 21.77
C THR A 10 2.96 9.22 21.99
N GLN A 11 2.99 8.38 20.95
CA GLN A 11 2.55 6.98 21.07
C GLN A 11 3.44 6.17 22.02
N GLU A 12 4.72 6.54 22.17
CA GLU A 12 5.63 5.88 23.12
C GLU A 12 5.21 6.16 24.56
N ASP A 13 4.77 7.38 24.86
CA ASP A 13 4.28 7.77 26.18
C ASP A 13 2.97 7.04 26.54
N VAL A 14 2.09 6.85 25.55
CA VAL A 14 0.88 6.01 25.70
C VAL A 14 1.26 4.57 26.05
N ASP A 15 2.20 3.98 25.31
CA ASP A 15 2.62 2.59 25.51
C ASP A 15 3.26 2.39 26.90
N ASN A 16 4.10 3.35 27.32
CA ASN A 16 4.72 3.36 28.65
C ASN A 16 3.67 3.49 29.77
N ALA A 17 2.71 4.40 29.60
CA ALA A 17 1.62 4.59 30.56
C ALA A 17 0.78 3.32 30.71
N ILE A 18 0.48 2.62 29.62
CA ILE A 18 -0.31 1.39 29.63
C ILE A 18 0.45 0.25 30.31
N GLN A 19 1.74 0.14 30.06
CA GLN A 19 2.56 -0.87 30.72
C GLN A 19 2.59 -0.68 32.25
N TYR A 20 2.60 0.57 32.72
CA TYR A 20 2.54 0.88 34.14
C TYR A 20 1.14 0.66 34.74
N LEU A 21 0.08 1.11 34.06
CA LEU A 21 -1.30 1.04 34.55
C LEU A 21 -1.87 -0.39 34.49
N PHE A 22 -1.50 -1.17 33.47
CA PHE A 22 -1.98 -2.53 33.22
C PHE A 22 -0.81 -3.49 32.97
N PRO A 23 0.00 -3.79 34.00
CA PRO A 23 1.13 -4.69 33.85
C PRO A 23 0.65 -6.10 33.49
N SER A 24 1.13 -6.62 32.36
CA SER A 24 0.83 -7.97 31.89
C SER A 24 2.08 -8.85 31.90
N GLY A 25 1.98 -10.02 32.52
CA GLY A 25 3.01 -11.06 32.52
C GLY A 25 2.98 -11.99 31.31
N VAL A 26 2.13 -11.72 30.31
CA VAL A 26 2.00 -12.57 29.12
C VAL A 26 3.27 -12.51 28.28
N TYR A 27 3.79 -13.68 27.92
CA TYR A 27 5.00 -13.81 27.10
C TYR A 27 4.78 -13.25 25.69
N ASP A 28 3.65 -13.57 25.05
CA ASP A 28 3.28 -13.03 23.75
C ASP A 28 2.95 -11.53 23.85
N LYS A 29 3.73 -10.70 23.16
CA LYS A 29 3.55 -9.25 23.14
C LYS A 29 2.23 -8.83 22.48
N LYS A 30 1.70 -9.62 21.53
CA LYS A 30 0.44 -9.30 20.84
C LYS A 30 -0.80 -9.49 21.73
N ALA A 31 -0.67 -10.26 22.79
CA ALA A 31 -1.74 -10.52 23.75
C ALA A 31 -1.71 -9.56 24.95
N ARG A 32 -0.78 -8.58 24.96
CA ARG A 32 -0.71 -7.56 26.01
C ARG A 32 -1.73 -6.44 25.75
N PRO A 33 -2.12 -5.69 26.80
CA PRO A 33 -2.91 -4.47 26.61
C PRO A 33 -2.21 -3.50 25.67
N ILE A 34 -2.92 -3.01 24.65
CA ILE A 34 -2.44 -2.03 23.69
C ILE A 34 -3.49 -0.94 23.47
N MET A 35 -3.05 0.30 23.26
CA MET A 35 -3.91 1.41 22.84
C MET A 35 -3.20 2.15 21.72
N LYS A 36 -3.65 1.92 20.50
CA LYS A 36 -3.12 2.49 19.27
C LYS A 36 -4.24 3.14 18.48
N ARG A 37 -3.86 3.87 17.44
CA ARG A 37 -4.82 4.44 16.50
C ARG A 37 -5.67 3.32 15.87
N PRO A 38 -6.97 3.54 15.63
CA PRO A 38 -7.85 2.52 15.07
C PRO A 38 -7.33 1.89 13.77
N GLU A 39 -6.66 2.68 12.93
CA GLU A 39 -6.08 2.24 11.64
C GLU A 39 -4.99 1.17 11.80
N GLU A 40 -4.28 1.14 12.93
CA GLU A 40 -3.25 0.12 13.21
C GLU A 40 -3.84 -1.16 13.82
N ILE A 41 -5.00 -1.05 14.46
CA ILE A 41 -5.64 -2.17 15.18
C ILE A 41 -6.58 -2.92 14.24
N PHE A 42 -7.42 -2.18 13.50
CA PHE A 42 -8.41 -2.77 12.64
C PHE A 42 -7.82 -3.04 11.25
N PRO A 43 -8.02 -4.24 10.69
CA PRO A 43 -7.59 -4.51 9.33
C PRO A 43 -8.32 -3.55 8.38
N ALA A 44 -7.59 -3.03 7.39
CA ALA A 44 -8.17 -2.21 6.34
C ALA A 44 -9.28 -3.01 5.64
N ARG A 45 -10.52 -2.55 5.80
CA ARG A 45 -11.66 -3.17 5.12
C ARG A 45 -11.72 -2.63 3.70
N LYS A 46 -11.90 -3.53 2.74
CA LYS A 46 -12.16 -3.14 1.36
C LYS A 46 -13.48 -2.36 1.34
N ALA A 47 -13.45 -1.17 0.75
CA ALA A 47 -14.67 -0.40 0.52
C ALA A 47 -15.62 -1.17 -0.41
N ALA A 48 -16.91 -0.80 -0.40
CA ALA A 48 -17.86 -1.34 -1.36
C ALA A 48 -17.36 -1.10 -2.79
N GLU A 49 -17.32 -2.16 -3.61
CA GLU A 49 -16.82 -2.10 -4.99
C GLU A 49 -17.91 -1.78 -6.01
N PHE A 50 -19.12 -1.51 -5.54
CA PHE A 50 -20.30 -1.23 -6.34
C PHE A 50 -21.06 -0.04 -5.77
N ASP A 51 -21.77 0.64 -6.68
CA ASP A 51 -22.66 1.74 -6.37
C ASP A 51 -24.01 1.25 -5.80
N GLU A 52 -24.87 2.14 -5.32
CA GLU A 52 -26.19 1.80 -4.75
C GLU A 52 -27.08 1.01 -5.73
N THR A 53 -26.86 1.19 -7.04
CA THR A 53 -27.55 0.47 -8.13
C THR A 53 -26.97 -0.92 -8.40
N GLY A 54 -25.88 -1.31 -7.72
CA GLY A 54 -25.14 -2.55 -7.94
C GLY A 54 -24.13 -2.49 -9.08
N ARG A 55 -23.91 -1.32 -9.70
CA ARG A 55 -22.91 -1.15 -10.76
C ARG A 55 -21.49 -1.18 -10.18
N PRO A 56 -20.60 -2.08 -10.62
CA PRO A 56 -19.22 -2.10 -10.16
C PRO A 56 -18.43 -0.87 -10.63
N PHE A 57 -17.53 -0.36 -9.77
CA PHE A 57 -16.65 0.76 -10.12
C PHE A 57 -15.50 0.35 -11.04
N HIS A 58 -15.04 -0.90 -10.93
CA HIS A 58 -13.90 -1.40 -11.68
C HIS A 58 -14.35 -2.31 -12.84
N SER A 59 -13.82 -2.09 -14.05
CA SER A 59 -14.16 -2.90 -15.23
C SER A 59 -13.89 -4.39 -15.04
N MET A 60 -12.78 -4.72 -14.35
CA MET A 60 -12.39 -6.10 -14.03
C MET A 60 -13.01 -6.64 -12.74
N PHE A 61 -14.08 -6.04 -12.21
CA PHE A 61 -14.73 -6.51 -10.97
C PHE A 61 -15.12 -8.00 -11.03
N TYR A 62 -15.66 -8.45 -12.18
CA TYR A 62 -16.11 -9.84 -12.37
C TYR A 62 -14.98 -10.87 -12.48
N THR A 63 -13.71 -10.46 -12.41
CA THR A 63 -12.56 -11.38 -12.37
C THR A 63 -12.26 -11.91 -10.97
N GLY A 64 -12.94 -11.38 -9.93
CA GLY A 64 -12.72 -11.73 -8.52
C GLY A 64 -11.53 -11.02 -7.88
N ASN A 65 -10.47 -10.73 -8.63
CA ASN A 65 -9.32 -9.95 -8.15
C ASN A 65 -8.99 -8.77 -9.08
N PRO A 66 -9.81 -7.70 -9.08
CA PRO A 66 -9.70 -6.59 -10.02
C PRO A 66 -8.34 -5.89 -9.99
N ASN A 67 -7.76 -5.70 -8.79
CA ASN A 67 -6.47 -5.00 -8.63
C ASN A 67 -5.31 -5.77 -9.26
N MET A 68 -5.29 -7.10 -9.10
CA MET A 68 -4.25 -7.94 -9.67
C MET A 68 -4.28 -7.92 -11.20
N PHE A 69 -5.47 -8.10 -11.79
CA PHE A 69 -5.60 -8.10 -13.25
C PHE A 69 -5.40 -6.72 -13.85
N LYS A 70 -5.77 -5.65 -13.14
CA LYS A 70 -5.44 -4.29 -13.58
C LYS A 70 -3.94 -4.08 -13.64
N LEU A 71 -3.20 -4.49 -12.61
CA LEU A 71 -1.74 -4.37 -12.62
C LEU A 71 -1.11 -5.14 -13.79
N LEU A 72 -1.59 -6.35 -14.08
CA LEU A 72 -1.11 -7.14 -15.22
C LEU A 72 -1.41 -6.46 -16.56
N TYR A 73 -2.61 -5.90 -16.69
CA TYR A 73 -2.99 -5.14 -17.88
C TYR A 73 -2.10 -3.91 -18.07
N ASP A 74 -1.90 -3.12 -17.02
CA ASP A 74 -1.08 -1.90 -17.04
C ASP A 74 0.36 -2.23 -17.44
N ILE A 75 0.93 -3.35 -16.94
CA ILE A 75 2.27 -3.82 -17.33
C ILE A 75 2.35 -4.11 -18.83
N VAL A 76 1.38 -4.84 -19.37
CA VAL A 76 1.36 -5.19 -20.81
C VAL A 76 1.18 -3.93 -21.66
N GLU A 77 0.36 -2.99 -21.20
CA GLU A 77 0.19 -1.70 -21.88
C GLU A 77 1.51 -0.93 -21.97
N GLU A 78 2.27 -0.83 -20.87
CA GLU A 78 3.57 -0.18 -20.86
C GLU A 78 4.61 -0.92 -21.73
N LEU A 79 4.60 -2.26 -21.75
CA LEU A 79 5.46 -3.03 -22.65
C LEU A 79 5.17 -2.74 -24.13
N ASN A 80 3.90 -2.68 -24.50
CA ASN A 80 3.51 -2.34 -25.88
C ASN A 80 3.95 -0.91 -26.26
N LYS A 81 3.80 0.06 -25.34
CA LYS A 81 4.31 1.43 -25.57
C LYS A 81 5.82 1.46 -25.80
N LEU A 82 6.57 0.62 -25.09
CA LEU A 82 8.01 0.48 -25.29
C LEU A 82 8.35 -0.14 -26.64
N TYR A 83 7.64 -1.20 -27.06
CA TYR A 83 7.82 -1.80 -28.39
C TYR A 83 7.50 -0.82 -29.51
N ASP A 84 6.41 -0.05 -29.40
CA ASP A 84 6.06 0.99 -30.36
C ASP A 84 7.09 2.12 -30.42
N LEU A 85 7.71 2.44 -29.28
CA LEU A 85 8.79 3.41 -29.19
C LEU A 85 10.06 2.88 -29.86
N GLU A 86 10.44 1.64 -29.59
CA GLU A 86 11.57 0.97 -30.24
C GLU A 86 11.39 0.96 -31.75
N GLU A 87 10.22 0.55 -32.25
CA GLU A 87 9.94 0.53 -33.69
C GLU A 87 10.02 1.94 -34.31
N ARG A 88 9.53 2.96 -33.61
CA ARG A 88 9.67 4.37 -34.05
C ARG A 88 11.12 4.87 -34.02
N MET A 89 11.97 4.37 -33.13
CA MET A 89 13.40 4.73 -33.09
C MET A 89 14.18 4.01 -34.19
N MET A 90 13.88 2.73 -34.42
CA MET A 90 14.46 1.92 -35.50
C MET A 90 14.13 2.52 -36.88
N ARG A 91 12.88 2.96 -37.10
CA ARG A 91 12.49 3.69 -38.33
C ARG A 91 13.26 4.99 -38.54
N ARG A 92 13.65 5.66 -37.45
CA ARG A 92 14.49 6.87 -37.48
C ARG A 92 15.98 6.57 -37.63
N GLY A 93 16.38 5.30 -37.72
CA GLY A 93 17.77 4.87 -37.85
C GLY A 93 18.59 4.97 -36.56
N GLN A 94 17.94 5.25 -35.44
CA GLN A 94 18.59 5.40 -34.15
C GLN A 94 18.70 4.03 -33.48
N LYS A 95 19.91 3.46 -33.46
CA LYS A 95 20.17 2.17 -32.82
C LYS A 95 20.34 2.35 -31.30
N PRO A 96 19.92 1.37 -30.48
CA PRO A 96 20.18 1.39 -29.05
C PRO A 96 21.69 1.42 -28.80
N ASP A 97 22.15 2.44 -28.07
CA ASP A 97 23.56 2.66 -27.76
C ASP A 97 24.03 1.58 -26.77
N SER A 98 25.08 0.85 -27.14
CA SER A 98 25.52 -0.36 -26.40
C SER A 98 26.11 -0.06 -25.03
N ASN A 99 26.39 1.21 -24.74
CA ASN A 99 26.98 1.67 -23.47
C ASN A 99 25.98 2.30 -22.49
N LEU A 100 24.67 2.36 -22.81
CA LEU A 100 23.68 2.90 -21.87
C LEU A 100 23.46 1.95 -20.70
N LYS A 101 24.09 2.25 -19.56
CA LYS A 101 23.78 1.59 -18.28
C LYS A 101 22.44 2.11 -17.78
N VAL A 102 21.50 1.21 -17.49
CA VAL A 102 20.25 1.56 -16.80
C VAL A 102 20.64 2.04 -15.41
N SER A 103 20.46 3.33 -15.15
CA SER A 103 20.76 3.93 -13.85
C SER A 103 19.67 3.52 -12.87
N HIS A 104 20.02 2.67 -11.90
CA HIS A 104 19.14 2.36 -10.77
C HIS A 104 19.13 3.59 -9.84
N LYS A 105 18.00 4.29 -9.78
CA LYS A 105 17.67 5.21 -8.69
C LYS A 105 16.64 4.56 -7.77
#